data_AF-A0A5D2B1F3-F1
#
_entry.id   AF-A0A5D2B1F3-F1
#
_cell.length_a   1.000
_cell.length_b   1.000
_cell.length_c   1.000
_cell.angle_alpha   90.00
_cell.angle_beta   90.00
_cell.angle_gamma   90.00
#
_symmetry.space_group_name_H-M   'P 1'
#
loop_
_entity.id
_entity.type
_entity.pdbx_description
1 polymer ?
#
loop_
_entity_poly.entity_id
_entity_poly.type
_entity_poly.pdbx_seq_one_letter_code
_entity_poly.pdbx_strand_id
1 'polypeptide(L)' 'MNFDIDGILKELPSDGCIAKTKIVCTLGPTSRSIPMIEKLLRAGMNIARFNFSHGNHEYHWDTLNNLENFYYFIYF' A
#
# COMPACT_ATOMS: atom_id res chain seq x y z
N MET A 1 -32.21 0.24 7.91
CA MET A 1 -30.94 -0.29 7.36
C MET A 1 -31.30 -1.42 6.43
N ASN A 2 -30.85 -1.37 5.18
CA ASN A 2 -31.09 -2.45 4.23
C ASN A 2 -29.91 -3.42 4.34
N PHE A 3 -30.15 -4.57 4.96
CA PHE A 3 -29.15 -5.64 5.07
C PHE A 3 -29.47 -6.69 4.02
N ASP A 4 -28.57 -6.85 3.08
CA ASP A 4 -28.63 -7.87 2.04
C ASP A 4 -27.97 -9.15 2.55
N ILE A 5 -28.78 -10.13 2.95
CA ILE A 5 -28.30 -11.42 3.48
C ILE A 5 -27.56 -12.20 2.40
N ASP A 6 -28.03 -12.13 1.15
CA ASP A 6 -27.39 -12.82 0.03
C ASP A 6 -26.00 -12.23 -0.25
N GLY A 7 -25.87 -10.91 -0.13
CA GLY A 7 -24.59 -10.22 -0.22
C GLY A 7 -23.59 -10.56 0.91
N ILE A 8 -24.08 -10.91 2.11
CA ILE A 8 -23.24 -11.30 3.26
C ILE A 8 -22.75 -12.75 3.12
N LEU A 9 -23.62 -13.63 2.62
CA LEU A 9 -23.31 -15.06 2.47
C LEU A 9 -22.54 -15.36 1.18
N LYS A 10 -22.50 -14.43 0.23
CA LYS A 10 -21.75 -14.57 -1.01
C LYS A 10 -20.26 -14.66 -0.71
N GLU A 11 -19.63 -15.76 -1.12
CA GLU A 11 -18.17 -15.84 -1.13
C GLU A 11 -17.60 -14.73 -2.01
N LEU A 12 -16.64 -13.98 -1.46
CA LEU A 12 -16.00 -12.91 -2.21
C LEU A 12 -15.21 -13.54 -3.36
N PRO A 13 -15.32 -12.99 -4.59
CA PRO A 13 -14.55 -13.48 -5.72
C PRO A 13 -13.05 -13.47 -5.40
N SER A 14 -12.35 -14.57 -5.71
CA SER A 14 -10.90 -14.69 -5.51
C SER A 14 -10.10 -13.70 -6.37
N ASP A 15 -10.73 -13.13 -7.39
CA ASP A 15 -10.19 -12.16 -8.36
C ASP A 15 -10.38 -10.69 -7.94
N GLY A 16 -10.75 -10.41 -6.69
CA GLY A 16 -10.49 -9.10 -6.11
C GLY A 16 -11.45 -8.01 -6.57
N CYS A 17 -12.61 -7.92 -5.92
CA CYS A 17 -13.26 -6.62 -5.79
C CYS A 17 -12.22 -5.62 -5.28
N ILE A 18 -11.84 -4.66 -6.11
CA ILE A 18 -10.98 -3.55 -5.69
C ILE A 18 -11.74 -2.87 -4.56
N ALA A 19 -11.18 -2.95 -3.35
CA ALA A 19 -11.74 -2.25 -2.21
C ALA A 19 -11.97 -0.79 -2.62
N LYS A 20 -13.21 -0.32 -2.49
CA LYS A 20 -13.56 1.06 -2.83
C LYS A 20 -12.76 2.03 -1.96
N THR A 21 -12.48 1.63 -0.72
CA THR A 21 -11.62 2.33 0.21
C THR A 21 -10.15 2.16 -0.16
N LYS A 22 -9.43 3.28 -0.26
CA LYS A 22 -7.98 3.29 -0.48
C LYS A 22 -7.21 3.15 0.82
N ILE A 23 -6.07 2.46 0.77
CA ILE A 23 -5.18 2.24 1.91
C ILE A 23 -4.00 3.21 1.84
N VAL A 24 -3.83 4.01 2.89
CA VAL A 24 -2.69 4.90 3.10
C VAL A 24 -1.75 4.27 4.13
N CYS A 25 -0.48 4.09 3.78
CA CYS A 25 0.54 3.60 4.70
C CYS A 25 1.60 4.66 4.95
N THR A 26 1.94 4.92 6.23
CA THR A 26 3.07 5.80 6.56
C THR A 26 4.37 5.02 6.43
N LEU A 27 5.30 5.50 5.60
CA LEU A 27 6.61 4.88 5.44
C LEU A 27 7.58 5.38 6.52
N GLY A 28 8.30 4.44 7.11
CA GLY A 28 9.17 4.64 8.26
C GLY A 28 10.33 3.66 8.28
N PRO A 29 11.14 3.65 9.36
CA PRO A 29 12.35 2.83 9.42
C PRO A 29 12.10 1.33 9.20
N THR A 30 10.95 0.83 9.64
CA THR A 30 10.55 -0.59 9.50
C THR A 30 9.89 -0.91 8.16
N SER A 31 9.42 0.10 7.42
CA SER A 31 8.61 -0.05 6.20
C SER A 31 9.23 0.52 4.92
N ARG A 32 10.44 1.09 4.99
CA ARG A 32 11.14 1.70 3.84
C ARG A 32 12.05 0.77 3.03
N SER A 33 12.22 -0.49 3.46
CA SER A 33 13.03 -1.47 2.71
C SER A 33 12.25 -2.00 1.50
N ILE A 34 12.93 -2.27 0.39
CA ILE A 34 12.30 -2.81 -0.83
C ILE A 34 11.45 -4.07 -0.55
N PRO A 35 11.94 -5.09 0.19
CA PRO A 35 11.14 -6.28 0.48
C PRO A 35 9.88 -5.99 1.31
N MET A 36 9.90 -4.94 2.14
CA MET A 36 8.72 -4.55 2.90
C MET A 36 7.74 -3.74 2.05
N ILE A 37 8.24 -2.84 1.20
CA ILE A 37 7.42 -2.10 0.24
C ILE A 37 6.68 -3.06 -0.69
N GLU A 38 7.35 -4.11 -1.17
CA GLU A 38 6.71 -5.17 -1.96
C GLU A 38 5.52 -5.79 -1.22
N LYS A 39 5.72 -6.19 0.04
CA LYS A 39 4.66 -6.79 0.86
C LYS A 39 3.49 -5.83 1.03
N LEU A 40 3.77 -4.53 1.25
CA LEU A 40 2.74 -3.51 1.40
C LEU A 40 1.94 -3.29 0.11
N LEU A 41 2.60 -3.23 -1.06
CA LEU A 41 1.94 -3.10 -2.35
C LEU A 41 1.05 -4.32 -2.65
N ARG A 42 1.57 -5.54 -2.45
CA ARG A 42 0.79 -6.78 -2.62
C ARG A 42 -0.38 -6.90 -1.63
N ALA A 43 -0.22 -6.35 -0.42
CA ALA A 43 -1.28 -6.27 0.57
C ALA A 43 -2.33 -5.18 0.30
N GLY A 44 -2.14 -4.35 -0.74
CA GLY A 44 -3.13 -3.36 -1.18
C GLY A 44 -2.85 -1.91 -0.80
N MET A 45 -1.62 -1.56 -0.38
CA MET A 45 -1.23 -0.16 -0.19
C MET A 45 -1.45 0.63 -1.50
N ASN A 46 -2.18 1.74 -1.42
CA ASN A 46 -2.43 2.62 -2.57
C ASN A 46 -1.66 3.93 -2.50
N ILE A 47 -1.44 4.46 -1.29
CA ILE A 47 -0.80 5.76 -1.08
C ILE A 47 0.30 5.60 -0.03
N ALA A 48 1.51 6.01 -0.38
CA ALA A 48 2.62 6.15 0.57
C ALA A 48 2.58 7.54 1.22
N ARG A 49 2.53 7.59 2.55
CA ARG A 49 2.60 8.83 3.33
C ARG A 49 4.01 9.00 3.90
N PHE A 50 4.61 10.15 3.64
CA PHE A 50 5.87 10.58 4.25
C PHE A 50 5.57 11.49 5.44
N ASN A 51 6.02 11.11 6.63
CA ASN A 51 5.79 11.90 7.83
C ASN A 51 6.98 12.85 8.07
N PHE A 52 6.89 14.08 7.52
CA PHE A 52 7.95 15.10 7.62
C PHE A 52 8.18 15.67 9.03
N SER A 53 7.35 15.33 10.02
CA SER A 53 7.68 15.59 11.42
C SER A 53 8.87 14.75 11.92
N HIS A 54 9.28 13.73 11.15
CA HIS A 54 10.42 12.85 11.45
C HIS A 54 11.32 12.68 10.20
N GLY A 55 12.60 12.39 10.42
CA GLY A 55 13.57 12.19 9.34
C GLY A 55 14.05 13.49 8.70
N ASN A 56 15.05 13.38 7.81
CA ASN A 56 15.59 14.49 7.02
C ASN A 56 15.27 14.28 5.53
N HIS A 57 15.68 15.23 4.68
CA HIS A 57 15.42 15.14 3.23
C HIS A 57 16.02 13.89 2.58
N GLU A 58 17.27 13.55 2.93
CA GLU A 58 17.96 12.36 2.40
C GLU A 58 17.22 11.07 2.76
N TYR A 59 16.78 10.94 4.00
CA TYR A 59 15.99 9.81 4.48
C TYR A 59 14.68 9.61 3.68
N HIS A 60 13.97 10.71 3.39
CA HIS A 60 12.74 10.66 2.60
C HIS A 60 13.04 10.40 1.12
N TRP A 61 14.15 10.92 0.60
CA TRP A 61 14.63 10.67 -0.76
C TRP A 61 14.97 9.20 -1.00
N ASP A 62 15.72 8.58 -0.09
CA ASP A 62 16.03 7.14 -0.14
C ASP A 62 14.76 6.30 -0.14
N THR A 63 13.79 6.69 0.69
CA THR A 63 12.50 6.00 0.81
C THR A 63 11.70 6.12 -0.49
N LEU A 64 11.73 7.29 -1.16
CA LEU A 64 11.11 7.50 -2.47
C LEU A 64 11.79 6.65 -3.55
N ASN A 65 13.12 6.64 -3.61
CA ASN A 65 13.88 5.83 -4.56
C ASN A 65 13.56 4.34 -4.43
N ASN A 66 13.48 3.82 -3.20
CA ASN A 66 13.12 2.42 -2.97
C ASN A 66 11.70 2.10 -3.50
N LEU A 67 10.77 3.04 -3.33
CA LEU A 67 9.39 2.89 -3.80
C LEU A 67 9.30 2.93 -5.34
N GLU A 68 9.94 3.91 -5.99
CA GLU A 68 9.93 4.08 -7.45
C GLU A 68 10.62 2.89 -8.15
N ASN A 69 11.82 2.52 -7.73
CA ASN A 69 12.58 1.42 -8.34
C ASN A 69 11.77 0.12 -8.37
N PHE A 70 11.09 -0.20 -7.27
CA PHE A 70 10.31 -1.41 -7.19
C PHE A 70 8.99 -1.32 -7.97
N TYR A 71 8.34 -0.16 -7.97
CA TYR A 71 7.15 0.06 -8.79
C TYR A 71 7.45 -0.16 -10.28
N TYR A 72 8.53 0.43 -10.80
CA TYR A 72 8.92 0.22 -12.20
C TYR A 72 9.25 -1.26 -12.48
N PHE A 73 9.95 -1.95 -11.58
CA PHE A 73 10.23 -3.39 -11.73
C PHE A 73 8.98 -4.28 -11.85
N ILE A 74 7.86 -3.90 -11.21
CA ILE A 74 6.61 -4.66 -11.33
C ILE A 74 5.86 -4.34 -12.62
N TYR A 75 5.85 -3.06 -13.01
CA TYR A 75 4.91 -2.56 -14.01
C TYR A 75 5.53 -2.32 -15.40
N PHE A 76 6.85 -2.43 -15.56
CA PHE A 76 7.60 -2.28 -16.81
C PHE A 76 8.73 -3.31 -16.93
#